data_AF-A0A1E3PQ89-F1
#
_entry.id   AF-A0A1E3PQ89-F1
#
_cell.length_a   1.000
_cell.length_b   1.000
_cell.length_c   1.000
_cell.angle_alpha   90.00
_cell.angle_beta   90.00
_cell.angle_gamma   90.00
#
_symmetry.space_group_name_H-M   'P 1'
#
loop_
_entity.id
_entity.type
_entity.pdbx_description
1 polymer ?
#
loop_
_entity_poly.entity_id
_entity_poly.type
_entity_poly.pdbx_seq_one_letter_code
_entity_poly.pdbx_strand_id
1 'polypeptide(L)'
;MTVHSLYILNKAGGLIYQRDFSNHINRLSSNDYLVLAGTFHSVHAITTRISPVPGSSGITTMETDNFALHCSQTLTGIKFLVISDLRQPMIDAILKMCYQLFADYVMKNPFYQIDMPVRCELFDINLAQYLQTIA
;
A
#
# COMPACT_ATOMS: atom_id res chain seq x y z
N MET A 1 -12.72 -11.17 -7.34
CA MET A 1 -12.24 -9.81 -7.64
C MET A 1 -12.21 -9.10 -6.30
N THR A 2 -11.11 -9.27 -5.58
CA THR A 2 -10.99 -8.81 -4.21
C THR A 2 -9.65 -8.11 -4.00
N VAL A 3 -9.68 -7.07 -3.17
CA VAL A 3 -8.47 -6.53 -2.56
C VAL A 3 -8.16 -7.36 -1.34
N HIS A 4 -6.98 -7.97 -1.31
CA HIS A 4 -6.59 -8.85 -0.23
C HIS A 4 -5.93 -8.11 0.93
N SER A 5 -5.06 -7.14 0.64
CA SER A 5 -4.35 -6.37 1.67
C SER A 5 -3.85 -5.01 1.18
N LEU A 6 -3.66 -4.09 2.13
CA LEU A 6 -3.06 -2.77 1.94
C LEU A 6 -1.85 -2.61 2.83
N TYR A 7 -0.78 -2.06 2.26
CA TYR A 7 0.40 -1.60 2.97
C TYR A 7 0.62 -0.12 2.67
N ILE A 8 1.01 0.64 3.70
CA ILE A 8 1.47 2.01 3.54
C ILE A 8 2.88 2.09 4.10
N LEU A 9 3.81 2.48 3.24
CA LEU A 9 5.21 2.67 3.59
C LEU A 9 5.51 4.16 3.61
N ASN A 10 6.26 4.60 4.61
CA ASN A 10 6.74 5.96 4.69
C ASN A 10 7.85 6.23 3.64
N LYS A 11 8.32 7.48 3.60
CA LYS A 11 9.37 7.91 2.66
C LYS A 11 10.67 7.11 2.82
N ALA A 12 11.01 6.69 4.03
CA ALA A 12 12.20 5.91 4.36
C ALA A 12 12.03 4.39 4.11
N GLY A 13 10.85 3.93 3.68
CA GLY A 13 10.57 2.52 3.46
C GLY A 13 10.11 1.74 4.69
N GLY A 14 9.90 2.42 5.82
CA GLY A 14 9.30 1.84 7.01
C GLY A 14 7.80 1.59 6.81
N LEU A 15 7.32 0.42 7.23
CA LEU A 15 5.91 0.10 7.23
C LEU A 15 5.19 0.89 8.33
N ILE A 16 4.25 1.76 7.93
CA ILE A 16 3.45 2.56 8.86
C ILE A 16 2.00 2.07 8.96
N TYR A 17 1.52 1.29 8.00
CA TYR A 17 0.20 0.67 8.07
C TYR A 17 0.21 -0.66 7.30
N GLN A 18 -0.41 -1.69 7.87
CA GLN A 18 -0.70 -2.94 7.20
C GLN A 18 -2.07 -3.43 7.65
N ARG A 19 -2.88 -3.89 6.70
CA ARG A 19 -4.14 -4.55 7.00
C ARG A 19 -4.52 -5.53 5.90
N ASP A 20 -4.97 -6.70 6.32
CA ASP A 20 -5.56 -7.72 5.46
C ASP A 20 -7.09 -7.60 5.50
N PHE A 21 -7.73 -7.66 4.33
CA PHE A 21 -9.18 -7.54 4.15
C PHE A 21 -9.82 -8.86 3.73
N SER A 22 -9.02 -9.82 3.25
CA SER A 22 -9.49 -11.15 2.86
C SER A 22 -8.88 -12.24 3.73
N ASN A 23 -9.64 -13.32 3.95
CA ASN A 23 -9.16 -14.50 4.66
C ASN A 23 -8.40 -15.48 3.73
N HIS A 24 -8.19 -15.11 2.47
CA HIS A 24 -7.52 -15.95 1.47
C HIS A 24 -5.98 -15.85 1.53
N ILE A 25 -5.44 -14.89 2.28
CA ILE A 25 -4.00 -14.77 2.51
C ILE A 25 -3.66 -15.32 3.91
N ASN A 26 -2.58 -16.09 3.99
CA ASN A 26 -1.98 -16.48 5.26
C ASN A 26 -1.45 -15.24 6.00
N ARG A 27 -1.94 -15.01 7.22
CA ARG A 27 -1.41 -13.95 8.07
C ARG A 27 0.05 -14.22 8.39
N LEU A 28 0.88 -13.21 8.20
CA LEU A 28 2.29 -13.24 8.53
C LEU A 28 2.52 -12.67 9.93
N SER A 29 3.71 -12.86 10.49
CA SER A 29 4.07 -12.17 11.73
C SER A 29 4.30 -10.68 11.46
N SER A 30 4.21 -9.85 12.50
CA SER A 30 4.50 -8.41 12.39
C SER A 30 5.90 -8.14 11.83
N ASN A 31 6.89 -8.98 12.17
CA ASN A 31 8.25 -8.85 11.68
C ASN A 31 8.35 -9.19 10.19
N ASP A 32 7.61 -10.20 9.73
CA ASP A 32 7.62 -10.57 8.31
C ASP A 32 7.03 -9.45 7.44
N TYR A 33 5.95 -8.79 7.90
CA TYR A 33 5.42 -7.63 7.19
C TYR A 33 6.43 -6.48 7.12
N LEU A 34 7.19 -6.23 8.19
CA LEU A 34 8.26 -5.23 8.20
C LEU A 34 9.38 -5.58 7.20
N VAL A 35 9.80 -6.85 7.17
CA VAL A 35 10.80 -7.35 6.22
C VAL A 35 10.30 -7.21 4.78
N LEU A 36 9.03 -7.57 4.50
CA LEU A 36 8.43 -7.43 3.17
C LEU A 36 8.40 -5.96 2.71
N ALA A 37 8.00 -5.05 3.59
CA ALA A 37 7.97 -3.62 3.29
C ALA A 37 9.36 -3.06 2.98
N GLY A 38 10.37 -3.39 3.82
CA GLY A 38 11.75 -3.00 3.58
C GLY A 38 12.31 -3.57 2.29
N THR A 39 12.05 -4.86 2.02
CA THR A 39 12.46 -5.53 0.79
C THR A 39 11.85 -4.88 -0.43
N PHE A 40 10.53 -4.65 -0.43
CA PHE A 40 9.85 -3.95 -1.52
C PHE A 40 10.46 -2.57 -1.75
N HIS A 41 10.71 -1.80 -0.70
CA HIS A 41 11.30 -0.47 -0.81
C HIS A 41 12.69 -0.51 -1.47
N SER A 42 13.54 -1.45 -1.06
CA SER A 42 14.87 -1.63 -1.66
C SER A 42 14.78 -2.02 -3.13
N VAL A 43 13.93 -2.99 -3.48
CA VAL A 43 13.76 -3.41 -4.87
C VAL A 43 13.19 -2.26 -5.70
N HIS A 44 12.21 -1.51 -5.19
CA HIS A 44 11.66 -0.32 -5.85
C HIS A 44 12.76 0.69 -6.19
N ALA A 45 13.65 1.01 -5.24
CA ALA A 45 14.77 1.91 -5.47
C ALA A 45 15.77 1.38 -6.51
N ILE A 46 16.05 0.07 -6.51
CA ILE A 46 16.92 -0.56 -7.51
C ILE A 46 16.29 -0.46 -8.91
N THR A 47 14.99 -0.77 -9.05
CA THR A 47 14.29 -0.72 -10.35
C THR A 47 14.32 0.66 -10.99
N THR A 48 14.24 1.73 -10.19
CA THR A 48 14.40 3.11 -10.66
C THR A 48 15.80 3.36 -11.28
N ARG A 49 16.84 2.69 -10.79
CA ARG A 49 18.23 2.86 -11.27
C ARG A 49 18.57 1.99 -12.47
N ILE A 50 18.03 0.78 -12.53
CA ILE A 50 18.32 -0.17 -13.62
C ILE A 50 17.38 -0.01 -14.81
N SER A 51 16.34 0.82 -14.69
CA SER A 51 15.38 1.01 -15.77
C SER A 51 16.08 1.57 -17.01
N PRO A 52 15.92 0.95 -18.18
CA PRO A 52 16.48 1.47 -19.42
C PRO A 52 15.69 2.68 -19.96
N VAL A 53 14.53 2.98 -19.38
CA VAL A 53 13.63 4.05 -19.81
C VAL A 53 13.88 5.30 -18.95
N PRO A 54 14.24 6.45 -19.57
CA PRO A 54 14.38 7.71 -18.85
C PRO A 54 13.08 8.10 -18.14
N GLY A 55 13.19 8.56 -16.89
CA GLY A 55 12.03 9.03 -16.10
C GLY A 55 11.19 7.91 -15.47
N SER A 56 11.67 6.66 -15.47
CA SER A 56 11.03 5.56 -14.76
C SER A 56 10.96 5.82 -13.25
N SER A 57 9.82 5.52 -12.63
CA SER A 57 9.52 5.84 -11.23
C SER A 57 9.58 4.62 -10.27
N GLY A 58 10.22 3.53 -10.69
CA GLY A 58 10.32 2.28 -9.92
C GLY A 58 9.17 1.30 -10.19
N ILE A 59 8.88 0.42 -9.23
CA ILE A 59 7.83 -0.61 -9.37
C ILE A 59 6.45 0.03 -9.27
N THR A 60 5.62 -0.20 -10.28
CA THR A 60 4.19 0.16 -10.28
C THR A 60 3.29 -1.06 -10.14
N THR A 61 3.68 -2.22 -10.67
CA THR A 61 2.92 -3.47 -10.58
C THR A 61 3.86 -4.67 -10.62
N MET A 62 3.53 -5.71 -9.85
CA MET A 62 4.15 -7.03 -9.90
C MET A 62 3.05 -8.09 -9.92
N GLU A 63 3.06 -8.96 -10.92
CA GLU A 63 2.05 -10.00 -11.10
C GLU A 63 2.66 -11.37 -10.84
N THR A 64 1.86 -12.26 -10.26
CA THR A 64 2.17 -13.68 -10.05
C THR A 64 1.06 -14.52 -10.68
N ASP A 65 1.10 -15.85 -10.55
CA ASP A 65 0.01 -16.70 -11.05
C ASP A 65 -1.27 -16.58 -10.22
N ASN A 66 -1.20 -16.01 -9.01
CA ASN A 66 -2.29 -16.00 -8.03
C ASN A 66 -2.80 -14.59 -7.71
N PHE A 67 -1.91 -13.61 -7.60
CA PHE A 67 -2.25 -12.25 -7.19
C PHE A 67 -1.38 -11.22 -7.90
N ALA A 68 -1.86 -9.98 -7.91
CA ALA A 68 -1.11 -8.81 -8.33
C ALA A 68 -0.82 -7.90 -7.11
N LEU A 69 0.37 -7.32 -7.09
CA LEU A 69 0.76 -6.24 -6.18
C LEU A 69 0.89 -4.96 -6.99
N HIS A 70 0.13 -3.94 -6.61
CA HIS A 70 0.14 -2.63 -7.24
C HIS A 70 0.71 -1.59 -6.29
N CYS A 71 1.55 -0.68 -6.81
CA CYS A 71 2.24 0.33 -6.04
C CYS A 71 1.96 1.73 -6.61
N SER A 72 1.50 2.63 -5.75
CA SER A 72 1.44 4.06 -6.04
C SER A 72 2.30 4.83 -5.03
N GLN A 73 3.32 5.52 -5.55
CA GLN A 73 4.16 6.41 -4.76
C GLN A 73 3.67 7.86 -4.91
N THR A 74 3.41 8.53 -3.80
CA THR A 74 3.06 9.96 -3.79
C THR A 74 4.29 10.84 -4.03
N LEU A 75 4.07 12.10 -4.40
CA LEU A 75 5.13 13.11 -4.51
C LEU A 75 5.85 13.35 -3.17
N THR A 76 5.19 13.10 -2.03
CA THR A 76 5.80 13.17 -0.70
C THR A 76 6.66 11.95 -0.34
N GLY A 77 6.65 10.90 -1.18
CA GLY A 77 7.47 9.71 -1.05
C GLY A 77 6.80 8.52 -0.34
N ILE A 78 5.56 8.68 0.12
CA ILE A 78 4.74 7.63 0.74
C ILE A 78 4.32 6.65 -0.35
N LYS A 79 4.38 5.34 -0.07
CA LYS A 79 4.00 4.29 -1.02
C LYS A 79 2.78 3.54 -0.51
N PHE A 80 1.77 3.43 -1.35
CA PHE A 80 0.58 2.62 -1.13
C PHE A 80 0.72 1.36 -1.96
N LEU A 81 0.74 0.20 -1.28
CA LEU A 81 0.81 -1.10 -1.92
C LEU A 81 -0.49 -1.83 -1.70
N VAL A 82 -1.15 -2.25 -2.79
CA VAL A 82 -2.38 -3.04 -2.74
C VAL A 82 -2.07 -4.41 -3.32
N ILE A 83 -2.41 -5.45 -2.57
CA ILE A 83 -2.41 -6.83 -3.08
C ILE A 83 -3.85 -7.20 -3.42
N SER A 84 -4.09 -7.70 -4.63
CA SER A 84 -5.42 -8.05 -5.14
C SER A 84 -5.39 -9.25 -6.07
N ASP A 85 -6.57 -9.73 -6.47
CA ASP A 85 -6.71 -10.65 -7.59
C ASP A 85 -6.13 -10.05 -8.88
N LEU A 86 -5.64 -10.90 -9.79
CA LEU A 86 -4.99 -10.49 -11.06
C LEU A 86 -5.86 -9.61 -11.97
N ARG A 87 -7.18 -9.72 -11.86
CA ARG A 87 -8.12 -9.00 -12.74
C ARG A 87 -8.89 -7.91 -12.02
N GLN A 88 -8.44 -7.47 -10.84
CA GLN A 88 -9.13 -6.42 -10.08
C GLN A 88 -9.24 -5.14 -10.93
N PRO A 89 -10.44 -4.59 -11.16
CA PRO A 89 -10.60 -3.41 -11.98
C PRO A 89 -10.34 -2.15 -11.14
N MET A 90 -10.08 -1.03 -11.81
CA MET A 90 -10.02 0.30 -11.19
C MET A 90 -9.00 0.43 -10.04
N ILE A 91 -7.90 -0.32 -10.09
CA ILE A 91 -6.83 -0.28 -9.09
C ILE A 91 -6.30 1.14 -8.84
N ASP A 92 -6.11 1.94 -9.90
CA ASP A 92 -5.65 3.32 -9.76
C ASP A 92 -6.61 4.19 -8.95
N ALA A 93 -7.93 3.97 -9.12
CA ALA A 93 -8.95 4.65 -8.35
C ALA A 93 -8.92 4.21 -6.88
N ILE A 94 -8.72 2.91 -6.62
CA ILE A 94 -8.56 2.35 -5.27
C ILE A 94 -7.34 2.98 -4.58
N LEU A 95 -6.18 2.98 -5.21
CA LEU A 95 -4.95 3.56 -4.67
C LEU A 95 -5.12 5.07 -4.39
N LYS A 96 -5.77 5.81 -5.30
CA LYS A 96 -6.07 7.22 -5.11
C LYS A 96 -7.01 7.47 -3.93
N MET A 97 -8.04 6.64 -3.76
CA MET A 97 -8.97 6.74 -2.64
C MET A 97 -8.29 6.37 -1.31
N CYS A 98 -7.44 5.34 -1.28
CA CYS A 98 -6.61 5.03 -0.11
C CYS A 98 -5.75 6.22 0.31
N TYR A 99 -5.13 6.92 -0.65
CA TYR A 99 -4.38 8.15 -0.40
C TYR A 99 -5.26 9.28 0.15
N GLN A 100 -6.46 9.49 -0.41
CA GLN A 100 -7.39 10.53 0.08
C GLN A 100 -7.85 10.25 1.52
N LEU A 101 -8.25 9.02 1.82
CA LEU A 101 -8.63 8.60 3.17
C LEU A 101 -7.47 8.78 4.16
N PHE A 102 -6.25 8.43 3.74
CA PHE A 102 -5.05 8.62 4.55
C PHE A 102 -4.79 10.11 4.82
N ALA A 103 -4.91 10.96 3.80
CA ALA A 103 -4.77 12.40 3.97
C ALA A 103 -5.84 12.99 4.92
N ASP A 104 -7.10 12.55 4.79
CA ASP A 104 -8.20 13.11 5.55
C ASP A 104 -8.25 12.64 7.01
N TYR A 105 -7.97 11.37 7.28
CA TYR A 105 -8.10 10.82 8.64
C TYR A 105 -6.76 10.75 9.38
N VAL A 106 -5.65 10.49 8.67
CA VAL A 106 -4.34 10.33 9.30
C VAL A 106 -3.59 11.66 9.33
N MET A 107 -3.43 12.33 8.19
CA MET A 107 -2.62 13.56 8.13
C MET A 107 -3.30 14.76 8.79
N LYS A 108 -4.63 14.80 8.87
CA LYS A 108 -5.36 15.85 9.60
C LYS A 108 -5.53 15.56 11.09
N ASN A 109 -5.12 14.38 11.57
CA ASN A 109 -5.18 14.06 12.99
C ASN A 109 -4.00 14.74 13.73
N PRO A 110 -4.23 15.71 14.62
CA PRO A 110 -3.16 16.43 15.31
C PRO A 110 -2.34 15.55 16.27
N PHE A 111 -2.84 14.36 16.62
CA PHE A 111 -2.14 13.40 17.47
C PHE A 111 -1.32 12.38 16.68
N TYR A 112 -1.41 12.38 15.35
CA TYR A 112 -0.61 11.50 14.52
C TYR A 112 0.83 12.03 14.42
N GLN A 113 1.79 11.19 14.79
CA GLN A 113 3.20 11.46 14.59
C GLN A 113 3.63 10.93 13.22
N ILE A 114 4.22 11.81 12.40
CA ILE A 114 4.70 11.46 11.06
C ILE A 114 5.72 10.31 11.15
N ASP A 115 5.69 9.43 10.15
CA ASP A 115 6.55 8.25 10.02
C ASP A 115 6.35 7.16 11.09
N MET A 116 5.43 7.35 12.04
CA MET A 116 5.06 6.35 13.04
C MET A 116 3.87 5.49 12.57
N PRO A 117 3.68 4.29 13.14
CA PRO A 117 2.56 3.42 12.81
C PRO A 117 1.21 4.14 12.99
N VAL A 118 0.36 4.02 11.97
CA VAL A 118 -0.99 4.61 11.95
C VAL A 118 -1.89 3.83 12.88
N ARG A 119 -2.40 4.50 13.91
CA ARG A 119 -3.41 3.99 14.85
C ARG A 119 -4.61 4.94 14.83
N CYS A 120 -5.47 4.78 13.82
CA CYS A 120 -6.62 5.64 13.62
C CYS A 120 -7.85 4.79 13.26
N GLU A 121 -8.73 4.58 14.25
CA GLU A 121 -9.93 3.75 14.07
C GLU A 121 -10.86 4.30 12.99
N LEU A 122 -10.97 5.62 12.88
CA LEU A 122 -11.82 6.24 11.87
C LEU A 122 -11.29 6.00 10.44
N PHE A 123 -9.97 6.01 10.25
CA PHE A 123 -9.35 5.60 9.00
C PHE A 123 -9.65 4.13 8.69
N ASP A 124 -9.49 3.26 9.70
CA ASP A 124 -9.73 1.83 9.61
C ASP A 124 -11.17 1.46 9.22
N ILE A 125 -12.16 2.17 9.76
CA ILE A 125 -13.59 1.94 9.46
C ILE A 125 -13.90 2.38 8.03
N ASN A 126 -13.54 3.61 7.67
CA ASN A 126 -13.88 4.16 6.35
C ASN A 126 -13.15 3.44 5.22
N LEU A 127 -11.89 3.02 5.44
CA LEU A 127 -11.15 2.21 4.49
C LEU A 127 -11.80 0.84 4.26
N ALA A 128 -12.16 0.14 5.34
CA ALA A 128 -12.83 -1.16 5.23
C ALA A 128 -14.18 -1.05 4.51
N GLN A 129 -14.98 -0.02 4.84
CA GLN A 129 -16.26 0.25 4.19
C GLN A 129 -16.09 0.53 2.69
N TYR A 130 -15.10 1.34 2.30
CA TYR A 130 -14.81 1.63 0.90
C TYR A 130 -14.35 0.39 0.12
N LEU A 131 -13.49 -0.44 0.70
CA LEU A 131 -13.02 -1.65 0.02
C LEU A 131 -14.12 -2.70 -0.12
N GLN A 132 -15.07 -2.75 0.82
CA GLN A 132 -16.24 -3.63 0.74
C GLN A 132 -17.22 -3.24 -0.38
N THR A 133 -17.30 -1.97 -0.78
CA THR A 133 -18.19 -1.55 -1.88
C THR A 133 -17.63 -1.84 -3.27
N ILE A 134 -16.35 -2.19 -3.36
CA ILE A 134 -15.61 -2.40 -4.63
C ILE A 134 -15.24 -3.88 -4.84
N ALA A 135 -15.33 -4.69 -3.77
CA ALA A 135 -15.27 -6.14 -3.84
C ALA A 135 -16.59 -6.72 -4.41
#